data_AF-A0A8J7H5J7-F1
#
_entry.id   AF-A0A8J7H5J7-F1
#
_cell.length_a   1.000
_cell.length_b   1.000
_cell.length_c   1.000
_cell.angle_alpha   90.00
_cell.angle_beta   90.00
_cell.angle_gamma   90.00
#
_symmetry.space_group_name_H-M   'P 1'
#
loop_
_entity.id
_entity.type
_entity.pdbx_description
1 polymer ?
#
loop_
_entity_poly.entity_id
_entity_poly.type
_entity_poly.pdbx_seq_one_letter_code
_entity_poly.pdbx_strand_id
1 'polypeptide(L)' 'MKAEQFNQCYPVGATFIYQPNRILKNGTVIRTLDRAKDLTTCTVVEINCAPYFANILWLTPKH' A
#
# COMPACT_ATOMS: atom_id res chain seq x y z
N MET A 1 -5.28 0.65 -10.64
CA MET A 1 -4.48 -0.57 -10.49
C MET A 1 -5.32 -1.57 -9.70
N LYS A 2 -5.30 -2.85 -10.08
CA LYS A 2 -5.91 -3.97 -9.33
C LYS A 2 -4.84 -4.77 -8.59
N ALA A 3 -5.25 -5.66 -7.68
CA ALA A 3 -4.33 -6.46 -6.87
C ALA A 3 -3.29 -7.23 -7.72
N GLU A 4 -3.72 -7.83 -8.83
CA GLU A 4 -2.83 -8.58 -9.72
C GLU A 4 -1.66 -7.74 -10.23
N GLN A 5 -1.95 -6.57 -10.80
CA GLN A 5 -0.94 -5.64 -11.31
C GLN A 5 -0.02 -5.15 -10.18
N PHE A 6 -0.59 -4.82 -9.01
CA PHE A 6 0.22 -4.40 -7.85
C PHE A 6 1.20 -5.50 -7.44
N ASN A 7 0.73 -6.74 -7.35
CA ASN A 7 1.53 -7.90 -6.94
C ASN A 7 2.57 -8.32 -7.98
N GLN A 8 2.39 -7.98 -9.26
CA GLN A 8 3.39 -8.16 -10.30
C GLN A 8 4.52 -7.11 -10.19
N CYS A 9 4.17 -5.88 -9.82
CA CYS A 9 5.14 -4.79 -9.69
C CYS A 9 5.91 -4.82 -8.36
N TYR A 10 5.28 -5.25 -7.27
CA TYR A 10 5.83 -5.11 -5.93
C TYR A 10 5.78 -6.44 -5.16
N PRO A 11 6.94 -6.98 -4.75
CA PRO A 11 6.98 -8.18 -3.91
C PRO A 11 6.51 -7.86 -2.47
N VAL A 12 6.21 -8.92 -1.71
CA VAL A 12 6.01 -8.81 -0.26
C VAL A 12 7.29 -8.26 0.39
N GLY A 13 7.15 -7.32 1.32
CA GLY A 13 8.26 -6.59 1.93
C GLY A 13 8.64 -5.29 1.20
N ALA A 14 8.00 -4.98 0.06
CA ALA A 14 8.21 -3.72 -0.64
C ALA A 14 7.87 -2.50 0.25
N THR A 15 8.67 -1.44 0.11
CA THR A 15 8.58 -0.25 0.96
C THR A 15 7.81 0.86 0.24
N PHE A 16 6.92 1.52 0.97
CA PHE A 16 6.12 2.62 0.45
C PHE A 16 6.04 3.77 1.46
N ILE A 17 5.64 4.93 0.95
CA ILE A 17 5.14 6.03 1.77
C ILE A 17 3.63 5.90 1.82
N TYR A 18 3.09 5.60 3.01
CA TYR A 18 1.66 5.62 3.32
C TYR A 18 1.21 7.06 3.58
N GLN A 19 0.30 7.55 2.74
CA GLN A 19 -0.18 8.92 2.77
C GLN A 19 -1.65 8.99 2.30
N PRO A 20 -2.62 8.75 3.22
CA PRO A 20 -4.05 8.81 2.88
C PRO A 20 -4.51 10.23 2.53
N ASN A 21 -3.87 11.25 3.13
CA ASN A 21 -4.08 12.65 2.77
C ASN A 21 -2.85 13.19 2.03
N ARG A 22 -2.95 13.24 0.70
CA ARG A 22 -1.89 13.74 -0.20
C ARG A 22 -1.48 15.19 0.04
N ILE A 23 -2.30 15.98 0.73
CA ILE A 23 -2.01 17.40 1.03
C ILE A 23 -1.01 17.51 2.19
N LEU A 24 -1.02 16.56 3.13
CA LEU A 24 -0.16 16.59 4.30
C LEU A 24 1.22 16.03 3.97
N LYS A 25 2.28 16.83 4.11
CA LYS A 25 3.65 16.50 3.66
C LYS A 25 4.32 15.32 4.36
N ASN A 26 3.75 14.77 5.43
CA ASN A 26 4.38 13.73 6.23
C ASN A 26 3.66 12.39 6.04
N GLY A 27 4.05 11.64 5.01
CA GLY A 27 3.69 10.23 4.88
C GLY A 27 4.53 9.34 5.79
N THR A 28 4.00 8.18 6.17
CA THR A 28 4.71 7.21 7.01
C THR A 28 5.39 6.17 6.12
N VAL A 29 6.66 5.83 6.39
CA VAL A 29 7.33 4.74 5.68
C VAL A 29 6.81 3.40 6.20
N ILE A 30 6.29 2.57 5.31
CA ILE A 30 5.73 1.24 5.63
C ILE A 30 6.36 0.16 4.76
N ARG A 31 6.14 -1.10 5.14
CA ARG A 31 6.42 -2.28 4.31
C ARG A 31 5.18 -3.13 4.16
N THR A 32 5.00 -3.75 3.00
CA THR A 32 3.93 -4.74 2.79
C THR A 32 4.24 -6.03 3.54
N LEU A 33 3.23 -6.63 4.16
CA LEU A 33 3.35 -7.90 4.89
C LEU A 33 2.79 -9.09 4.10
N ASP A 34 1.90 -8.85 3.15
CA ASP A 34 1.28 -9.86 2.29
C ASP A 34 0.98 -9.27 0.89
N ARG A 35 0.52 -10.10 -0.03
CA ARG A 35 0.02 -9.73 -1.35
C ARG A 35 -1.23 -8.85 -1.23
N ALA A 36 -1.35 -7.87 -2.11
CA ALA A 36 -2.56 -7.08 -2.23
C ALA A 36 -3.75 -7.96 -2.65
N LYS A 37 -4.95 -7.58 -2.18
CA LYS A 37 -6.22 -8.27 -2.41
C LYS A 37 -7.27 -7.26 -2.88
N ASP A 38 -8.06 -7.66 -3.87
CA ASP A 38 -9.21 -6.87 -4.33
C ASP A 38 -10.41 -7.15 -3.42
N LEU A 39 -10.98 -6.08 -2.88
CA LEU A 39 -12.28 -6.06 -2.21
C LEU A 39 -13.34 -5.53 -3.19
N THR A 40 -14.62 -5.57 -2.79
CA THR A 40 -15.75 -5.13 -3.62
C THR A 40 -15.57 -3.70 -4.16
N THR A 41 -14.99 -2.80 -3.36
CA THR A 41 -14.89 -1.36 -3.69
C THR A 41 -13.47 -0.83 -3.80
N CYS A 42 -12.46 -1.58 -3.37
CA CYS A 42 -11.08 -1.10 -3.32
C CYS A 42 -10.07 -2.25 -3.38
N THR A 43 -8.79 -1.91 -3.47
CA THR A 43 -7.69 -2.87 -3.42
C THR A 43 -6.84 -2.52 -2.21
N VAL A 44 -6.61 -3.50 -1.33
CA VAL A 44 -5.88 -3.30 -0.07
C VAL A 44 -4.66 -4.20 0.02
N VAL A 45 -3.67 -3.77 0.79
CA VAL A 45 -2.49 -4.58 1.14
C VAL A 45 -2.23 -4.48 2.64
N GLU A 46 -1.77 -5.58 3.24
CA GLU A 46 -1.39 -5.60 4.64
C GLU A 46 -0.05 -4.87 4.84
N ILE A 47 0.05 -4.06 5.90
CA ILE A 47 1.20 -3.21 6.20
C ILE A 47 1.65 -3.32 7.66
N ASN A 48 2.92 -3.03 7.91
CA ASN A 48 3.58 -3.26 9.20
C ASN A 48 3.24 -2.26 10.33
N CYS A 49 2.26 -1.38 10.14
CA CYS A 49 1.80 -0.44 11.15
C CYS A 49 0.31 -0.15 10.98
N ALA A 50 -0.32 0.44 12.00
CA ALA A 50 -1.70 0.91 11.90
C ALA A 50 -1.88 1.79 10.64
N PRO A 51 -2.96 1.62 9.85
CA PRO A 51 -4.17 0.80 10.12
C PRO A 51 -4.06 -0.71 9.82
N TYR A 52 -2.86 -1.25 9.58
CA TYR A 52 -2.55 -2.64 9.21
C TYR A 52 -3.03 -3.08 7.83
N PHE A 53 -4.07 -2.44 7.28
CA PHE A 53 -4.45 -2.58 5.87
C PHE A 53 -4.55 -1.21 5.22
N ALA A 54 -3.81 -1.01 4.13
CA ALA A 54 -3.81 0.23 3.38
C ALA A 54 -4.41 0.03 1.99
N ASN A 55 -5.22 1.00 1.55
CA ASN A 55 -5.61 1.08 0.15
C ASN A 55 -4.36 1.38 -0.69
N ILE A 56 -4.12 0.61 -1.75
CA ILE A 56 -2.94 0.79 -2.61
C ILE A 56 -2.86 2.18 -3.24
N LEU A 57 -3.98 2.89 -3.37
CA LEU A 57 -4.04 4.27 -3.88
C LEU A 57 -3.40 5.30 -2.95
N TRP A 58 -3.20 4.95 -1.68
CA TRP A 58 -2.57 5.79 -0.67
C TRP A 58 -1.09 5.47 -0.48
N LEU A 59 -0.53 4.59 -1.31
CA LEU A 59 0.86 4.18 -1.26
C LEU A 59 1.64 4.81 -2.41
N THR A 60 2.76 5.45 -2.08
CA THR A 60 3.73 5.92 -3.06
C THR A 60 4.98 5.06 -2.97
N PRO A 61 5.44 4.41 -4.07
CA PRO A 61 6.66 3.60 -4.05
C PRO A 61 7.85 4.42 -3.56
N LYS A 62 8.63 3.83 -2.65
CA LYS A 62 9.91 4.41 -2.22
C LYS A 62 11.02 3.70 -3.01
N HIS A 63 11.69 4.43 -3.90
CA HIS A 63 12.83 3.94 -4.68
C HIS A 63 13.95 3.41 -3.79
#